data_AF-A0A973FTC6-F1
#
_entry.id   AF-A0A973FTC6-F1
#
_cell.length_a   1.000
_cell.length_b   1.000
_cell.length_c   1.000
_cell.angle_alpha   90.00
_cell.angle_beta   90.00
_cell.angle_gamma   90.00
#
_symmetry.space_group_name_H-M   'P 1'
#
loop_
_entity.id
_entity.type
_entity.pdbx_description
1 polymer ?
#
loop_
_entity_poly.entity_id
_entity_poly.type
_entity_poly.pdbx_seq_one_letter_code
_entity_poly.pdbx_strand_id
1 'polypeptide(L)'
;PIYQIKIAPAWQGLDFNRNFPFIWAPEGVQSGAGPYPASEPEIRALIAFLTEHPNVSSALSYHTYSGAILRPYSDRADDAMPIDDLWTYQDLGARGTALTGYPNLSVYHGFRYHPRQIIRGAFDDWAYDQLGVFAFTVEIWDMIGAAGIKSRDFIGWLRDHPEEDDLKLLAWNDSQLGEAGFVSWRPFQHPQLGPVEIGGWVERYTFRNPPAQLLLQTIEPITTFALAHARVGPRLELRHCTAEALGEDIFRVQAIVANSGYLPTYGSRRAAEVGAVRPIEVALGLPPGAALLTGELMQAVGQLEGRANKRELWGSNYPTDHLARLEWTLRAPTGGALTISAHAQRAGCAAARLELG
;
A
#
# COMPACT_ATOMS: atom_id res chain seq x y z
N PRO A 1 2.95 -49.28 19.17
CA PRO A 1 1.74 -48.57 18.70
C PRO A 1 2.10 -47.15 18.24
N ILE A 2 1.93 -46.84 16.96
CA ILE A 2 2.11 -45.47 16.45
C ILE A 2 0.86 -44.70 16.89
N TYR A 3 0.99 -43.88 17.93
CA TYR A 3 -0.10 -43.02 18.37
C TYR A 3 -0.18 -41.83 17.40
N GLN A 4 -1.15 -41.87 16.48
CA GLN A 4 -1.50 -40.68 15.71
C GLN A 4 -2.25 -39.71 16.64
N ILE A 5 -1.52 -38.79 17.25
CA ILE A 5 -2.11 -37.75 18.10
C ILE A 5 -2.82 -36.75 17.20
N LYS A 6 -4.15 -36.72 17.26
CA LYS A 6 -4.94 -35.68 16.59
C LYS A 6 -4.82 -34.38 17.39
N ILE A 7 -4.16 -33.39 16.81
CA ILE A 7 -4.11 -32.03 17.35
C ILE A 7 -5.53 -31.46 17.35
N ALA A 8 -5.95 -30.86 18.46
CA ALA A 8 -7.24 -30.18 18.52
C ALA A 8 -7.26 -29.04 17.50
N PRO A 9 -8.35 -28.86 16.73
CA PRO A 9 -8.44 -27.74 15.82
C PRO A 9 -8.35 -26.43 16.60
N ALA A 10 -7.80 -25.39 15.96
CA ALA A 10 -7.91 -24.04 16.49
C ALA A 10 -9.39 -23.71 16.71
N TRP A 11 -9.72 -23.05 17.83
CA TRP A 11 -11.11 -22.85 18.22
C TRP A 11 -11.90 -22.06 17.16
N GLN A 12 -11.29 -21.04 16.56
CA GLN A 12 -11.88 -20.27 15.47
C GLN A 12 -11.30 -20.63 14.10
N GLY A 13 -10.00 -20.96 14.02
CA GLY A 13 -9.34 -21.37 12.76
C GLY A 13 -9.35 -20.33 11.64
N LEU A 14 -9.56 -19.05 11.97
CA LEU A 14 -9.70 -17.96 11.01
C LEU A 14 -8.35 -17.41 10.54
N ASP A 15 -8.26 -17.11 9.25
CA ASP A 15 -7.19 -16.33 8.62
C ASP A 15 -7.82 -15.09 7.98
N PHE A 16 -7.72 -13.97 8.70
CA PHE A 16 -8.25 -12.68 8.26
C PHE A 16 -7.69 -12.24 6.90
N ASN A 17 -6.44 -12.59 6.59
CA ASN A 17 -5.83 -12.25 5.30
C ASN A 17 -6.17 -13.27 4.19
N ARG A 18 -7.26 -14.02 4.38
CA ARG A 18 -7.92 -14.87 3.39
C ARG A 18 -9.40 -14.53 3.20
N ASN A 19 -9.91 -13.57 3.98
CA ASN A 19 -11.34 -13.24 4.04
C ASN A 19 -11.73 -12.04 3.14
N PHE A 20 -10.79 -11.36 2.49
CA PHE A 20 -11.11 -10.21 1.62
C PHE A 20 -11.84 -10.63 0.33
N PRO A 21 -12.73 -9.79 -0.23
CA PRO A 21 -13.57 -10.11 -1.38
C PRO A 21 -12.80 -9.98 -2.72
N PHE A 22 -11.65 -10.65 -2.81
CA PHE A 22 -10.88 -10.77 -4.04
C PHE A 22 -10.48 -12.22 -4.23
N ILE A 23 -11.01 -12.84 -5.30
CA ILE A 23 -10.85 -14.27 -5.65
C ILE A 23 -11.03 -15.26 -4.48
N TRP A 24 -11.77 -14.84 -3.45
CA TRP A 24 -12.03 -15.58 -2.22
C TRP A 24 -12.51 -17.00 -2.51
N ALA A 25 -12.14 -17.94 -1.66
CA ALA A 25 -12.56 -19.34 -1.79
C ALA A 25 -12.93 -19.94 -0.43
N PRO A 26 -13.88 -20.88 -0.40
CA PRO A 26 -14.35 -21.51 0.84
C PRO A 26 -13.31 -22.47 1.44
N GLU A 27 -13.55 -22.90 2.68
CA GLU A 27 -12.66 -23.75 3.51
C GLU A 27 -12.09 -25.00 2.80
N GLY A 28 -12.86 -25.62 1.90
CA GLY A 28 -12.39 -26.79 1.14
C GLY A 28 -11.29 -26.49 0.11
N VAL A 29 -11.09 -25.22 -0.23
CA VAL A 29 -10.08 -24.73 -1.18
C VAL A 29 -9.01 -23.93 -0.45
N GLN A 30 -9.40 -23.11 0.52
CA GLN A 30 -8.50 -22.29 1.31
C GLN A 30 -8.97 -22.21 2.76
N SER A 31 -8.14 -22.72 3.67
CA SER A 31 -8.49 -22.76 5.09
C SER A 31 -8.48 -21.38 5.74
N GLY A 32 -9.41 -21.17 6.67
CA GLY A 32 -9.53 -19.97 7.50
C GLY A 32 -10.15 -18.77 6.78
N ALA A 33 -10.59 -18.94 5.54
CA ALA A 33 -11.20 -17.88 4.75
C ALA A 33 -12.62 -17.51 5.23
N GLY A 34 -13.20 -18.29 6.15
CA GLY A 34 -14.54 -18.07 6.69
C GLY A 34 -15.65 -18.64 5.79
N PRO A 35 -16.93 -18.41 6.13
CA PRO A 35 -18.06 -18.94 5.35
C PRO A 35 -18.38 -18.17 4.06
N TYR A 36 -17.98 -16.90 3.96
CA TYR A 36 -18.15 -16.02 2.78
C TYR A 36 -17.18 -14.82 2.90
N PRO A 37 -16.83 -14.11 1.81
CA PRO A 37 -15.89 -12.99 1.92
C PRO A 37 -16.46 -11.86 2.79
N ALA A 38 -15.61 -11.23 3.61
CA ALA A 38 -15.99 -10.23 4.61
C ALA A 38 -17.00 -10.74 5.67
N SER A 39 -17.01 -12.05 5.93
CA SER A 39 -17.74 -12.64 7.04
C SER A 39 -17.28 -12.10 8.38
N GLU A 40 -15.98 -11.83 8.53
CA GLU A 40 -15.40 -11.37 9.79
C GLU A 40 -15.67 -9.87 9.98
N PRO A 41 -16.17 -9.44 11.16
CA PRO A 41 -16.53 -8.05 11.41
C PRO A 41 -15.33 -7.10 11.31
N GLU A 42 -14.12 -7.55 11.65
CA GLU A 42 -12.87 -6.80 11.52
C GLU A 42 -12.57 -6.49 10.05
N ILE A 43 -12.70 -7.50 9.19
CA ILE A 43 -12.44 -7.37 7.75
C ILE A 43 -13.52 -6.50 7.10
N ARG A 44 -14.78 -6.68 7.51
CA ARG A 44 -15.89 -5.83 7.06
C ARG A 44 -15.68 -4.36 7.42
N ALA A 45 -15.22 -4.09 8.65
CA ALA A 45 -14.94 -2.73 9.10
C ALA A 45 -13.80 -2.08 8.29
N LEU A 46 -12.73 -2.83 8.01
CA LEU A 46 -11.62 -2.33 7.19
C LEU A 46 -12.04 -2.06 5.74
N ILE A 47 -12.85 -2.95 5.16
CA ILE A 47 -13.41 -2.76 3.81
C ILE A 47 -14.27 -1.50 3.78
N ALA A 48 -15.22 -1.37 4.71
CA ALA A 48 -16.08 -0.19 4.81
C ALA A 48 -15.24 1.09 4.91
N PHE A 49 -14.27 1.12 5.83
CA PHE A 49 -13.36 2.25 5.99
C PHE A 49 -12.67 2.62 4.67
N LEU A 50 -11.99 1.69 3.99
CA LEU A 50 -11.28 2.04 2.77
C LEU A 50 -12.21 2.46 1.62
N THR A 51 -13.40 1.87 1.51
CA THR A 51 -14.38 2.25 0.48
C THR A 51 -15.00 3.64 0.73
N GLU A 52 -15.14 4.05 1.99
CA GLU A 52 -15.67 5.36 2.38
C GLU A 52 -14.61 6.47 2.34
N HIS A 53 -13.33 6.11 2.21
CA HIS A 53 -12.20 7.05 2.21
C HIS A 53 -11.48 7.02 0.84
N PRO A 54 -12.10 7.55 -0.23
CA PRO A 54 -11.53 7.53 -1.58
C PRO A 54 -10.25 8.36 -1.72
N ASN A 55 -9.88 9.11 -0.67
CA ASN A 55 -8.63 9.83 -0.55
C ASN A 55 -7.41 8.95 -0.23
N VAL A 56 -7.62 7.68 0.14
CA VAL A 56 -6.53 6.72 0.32
C VAL A 56 -6.01 6.27 -1.05
N SER A 57 -4.69 6.41 -1.26
CA SER A 57 -3.98 5.99 -2.48
C SER A 57 -2.88 4.96 -2.22
N SER A 58 -2.52 4.74 -0.96
CA SER A 58 -1.44 3.86 -0.51
C SER A 58 -1.81 3.19 0.82
N ALA A 59 -1.38 1.94 1.02
CA ALA A 59 -1.56 1.22 2.28
C ALA A 59 -0.36 0.30 2.60
N LEU A 60 -0.14 0.01 3.88
CA LEU A 60 0.82 -1.00 4.35
C LEU A 60 0.10 -1.92 5.33
N SER A 61 0.13 -3.23 5.09
CA SER A 61 -0.31 -4.26 6.03
C SER A 61 0.92 -4.86 6.72
N TYR A 62 1.03 -4.71 8.03
CA TYR A 62 2.16 -5.24 8.79
C TYR A 62 1.89 -6.66 9.25
N HIS A 63 2.78 -7.56 8.85
CA HIS A 63 2.78 -8.97 9.20
C HIS A 63 4.11 -9.33 9.86
N THR A 64 4.18 -10.53 10.43
CA THR A 64 5.46 -11.16 10.74
C THR A 64 5.41 -12.64 10.30
N TYR A 65 6.49 -13.20 9.78
CA TYR A 65 7.86 -12.71 9.69
C TYR A 65 8.43 -13.01 8.31
N SER A 66 9.56 -12.39 7.99
CA SER A 66 10.51 -12.78 6.92
C SER A 66 11.49 -11.66 6.62
N GLY A 67 11.17 -10.40 6.95
CA GLY A 67 11.93 -9.24 6.51
C GLY A 67 11.75 -8.99 5.02
N ALA A 68 10.51 -8.92 4.54
CA ALA A 68 10.19 -8.76 3.12
C ALA A 68 9.12 -7.67 2.90
N ILE A 69 9.20 -6.99 1.76
CA ILE A 69 8.17 -6.06 1.30
C ILE A 69 7.48 -6.70 0.11
N LEU A 70 6.23 -7.12 0.29
CA LEU A 70 5.48 -7.92 -0.66
C LEU A 70 4.50 -7.04 -1.44
N ARG A 71 4.54 -7.14 -2.77
CA ARG A 71 3.56 -6.52 -3.67
C ARG A 71 2.56 -7.58 -4.18
N PRO A 72 1.33 -7.17 -4.51
CA PRO A 72 0.39 -7.96 -5.31
C PRO A 72 1.04 -8.45 -6.62
N TYR A 73 0.43 -9.34 -7.39
CA TYR A 73 -0.70 -10.18 -7.00
C TYR A 73 -0.22 -11.45 -6.29
N SER A 74 -1.08 -12.05 -5.48
CA SER A 74 -0.82 -13.38 -4.91
C SER A 74 -1.31 -14.53 -5.80
N ASP A 75 -2.05 -14.22 -6.87
CA ASP A 75 -2.71 -15.22 -7.71
C ASP A 75 -2.22 -15.32 -9.16
N ARG A 76 -1.47 -14.32 -9.61
CA ARG A 76 -0.95 -14.24 -10.98
C ARG A 76 0.36 -13.48 -11.02
N ALA A 77 1.05 -13.64 -12.14
CA ALA A 77 2.32 -12.99 -12.38
C ALA A 77 2.17 -11.47 -12.54
N ASP A 78 3.25 -10.75 -12.25
CA ASP A 78 3.38 -9.30 -12.38
C ASP A 78 3.00 -8.74 -13.76
N ASP A 79 3.16 -9.51 -14.83
CA ASP A 79 2.82 -9.08 -16.20
C ASP A 79 1.31 -8.92 -16.43
N ALA A 80 0.48 -9.40 -15.50
CA ALA A 80 -0.96 -9.17 -15.51
C ALA A 80 -1.35 -7.80 -14.91
N MET A 81 -0.43 -7.07 -14.28
CA MET A 81 -0.68 -5.69 -13.85
C MET A 81 -0.58 -4.72 -15.03
N PRO A 82 -1.31 -3.59 -14.99
CA PRO A 82 -0.95 -2.41 -15.76
C PRO A 82 0.54 -2.10 -15.57
N ILE A 83 1.29 -2.01 -16.67
CA ILE A 83 2.76 -1.94 -16.62
C ILE A 83 3.26 -0.71 -15.84
N ASP A 84 2.59 0.43 -15.98
CA ASP A 84 2.90 1.66 -15.23
C ASP A 84 2.76 1.47 -13.71
N ASP A 85 1.77 0.68 -13.28
CA ASP A 85 1.55 0.39 -11.87
C ASP A 85 2.58 -0.62 -11.34
N LEU A 86 2.93 -1.66 -12.12
CA LEU A 86 4.01 -2.59 -11.75
C LEU A 86 5.33 -1.83 -11.53
N TRP A 87 5.66 -0.95 -12.45
CA TRP A 87 6.83 -0.09 -12.37
C TRP A 87 6.79 0.85 -11.16
N THR A 88 5.62 1.40 -10.84
CA THR A 88 5.43 2.20 -9.63
C THR A 88 5.62 1.35 -8.36
N TYR A 89 5.06 0.14 -8.32
CA TYR A 89 5.28 -0.83 -7.25
C TYR A 89 6.78 -1.14 -7.05
N GLN A 90 7.52 -1.33 -8.15
CA GLN A 90 8.95 -1.60 -8.11
C GLN A 90 9.76 -0.40 -7.59
N ASP A 91 9.43 0.83 -7.99
CA ASP A 91 10.11 2.04 -7.49
C ASP A 91 9.86 2.25 -5.99
N LEU A 92 8.59 2.14 -5.56
CA LEU A 92 8.19 2.27 -4.15
C LEU A 92 8.82 1.15 -3.32
N GLY A 93 8.84 -0.07 -3.87
CA GLY A 93 9.49 -1.23 -3.31
C GLY A 93 11.00 -1.05 -3.15
N ALA A 94 11.68 -0.56 -4.19
CA ALA A 94 13.11 -0.27 -4.16
C ALA A 94 13.45 0.81 -3.13
N ARG A 95 12.58 1.82 -2.97
CA ARG A 95 12.70 2.81 -1.88
C ARG A 95 12.57 2.13 -0.51
N GLY A 96 11.63 1.22 -0.36
CA GLY A 96 11.48 0.40 0.84
C GLY A 96 12.74 -0.42 1.13
N THR A 97 13.25 -1.17 0.15
CA THR A 97 14.50 -1.93 0.27
C THR A 97 15.69 -1.06 0.65
N ALA A 98 15.84 0.12 0.07
CA ALA A 98 16.92 1.05 0.41
C ALA A 98 16.84 1.55 1.86
N LEU A 99 15.63 1.67 2.41
CA LEU A 99 15.40 2.17 3.78
C LEU A 99 15.49 1.06 4.83
N THR A 100 14.99 -0.14 4.54
CA THR A 100 14.83 -1.23 5.52
C THR A 100 15.85 -2.36 5.35
N GLY A 101 16.45 -2.48 4.17
CA GLY A 101 17.23 -3.65 3.77
C GLY A 101 16.38 -4.86 3.35
N TYR A 102 15.05 -4.78 3.43
CA TYR A 102 14.16 -5.89 3.07
C TYR A 102 13.94 -5.96 1.56
N PRO A 103 14.09 -7.13 0.91
CA PRO A 103 13.83 -7.25 -0.52
C PRO A 103 12.36 -6.97 -0.84
N ASN A 104 12.14 -6.33 -2.00
CA ASN A 104 10.81 -6.17 -2.56
C ASN A 104 10.47 -7.35 -3.49
N LEU A 105 9.45 -8.12 -3.12
CA LEU A 105 9.08 -9.37 -3.79
C LEU A 105 7.63 -9.32 -4.28
N SER A 106 7.39 -9.91 -5.45
CA SER A 106 6.04 -10.31 -5.85
C SER A 106 5.60 -11.51 -5.02
N VAL A 107 4.40 -11.47 -4.45
CA VAL A 107 3.87 -12.63 -3.70
C VAL A 107 3.84 -13.86 -4.60
N TYR A 108 3.31 -13.73 -5.83
CA TYR A 108 3.21 -14.84 -6.76
C TYR A 108 4.57 -15.44 -7.14
N HIS A 109 5.59 -14.60 -7.39
CA HIS A 109 6.89 -15.10 -7.88
C HIS A 109 7.84 -15.53 -6.77
N GLY A 110 7.84 -14.83 -5.63
CA GLY A 110 8.88 -14.96 -4.60
C GLY A 110 8.38 -15.31 -3.20
N PHE A 111 7.06 -15.39 -2.97
CA PHE A 111 6.50 -15.64 -1.63
C PHE A 111 5.31 -16.62 -1.61
N ARG A 112 5.03 -17.28 -2.74
CA ARG A 112 3.96 -18.27 -2.83
C ARG A 112 4.33 -19.56 -2.10
N TYR A 113 3.35 -20.16 -1.43
CA TYR A 113 3.63 -21.36 -0.65
C TYR A 113 3.90 -22.57 -1.54
N HIS A 114 3.18 -22.78 -2.64
CA HIS A 114 3.37 -23.96 -3.49
C HIS A 114 3.26 -23.56 -4.96
N PRO A 115 4.09 -24.09 -5.88
CA PRO A 115 4.13 -23.64 -7.28
C PRO A 115 2.83 -23.87 -8.06
N ARG A 116 1.95 -24.75 -7.56
CA ARG A 116 0.62 -25.04 -8.13
C ARG A 116 -0.55 -24.51 -7.32
N GLN A 117 -0.28 -23.70 -6.31
CA GLN A 117 -1.32 -23.06 -5.50
C GLN A 117 -1.11 -21.55 -5.51
N ILE A 118 -2.20 -20.85 -5.25
CA ILE A 118 -2.24 -19.40 -5.15
C ILE A 118 -2.86 -19.02 -3.82
N ILE A 119 -2.54 -17.82 -3.36
CA ILE A 119 -3.17 -17.25 -2.16
C ILE A 119 -4.36 -16.41 -2.63
N ARG A 120 -5.48 -16.50 -1.91
CA ARG A 120 -6.74 -15.85 -2.25
C ARG A 120 -7.22 -14.98 -1.09
N GLY A 121 -7.99 -13.95 -1.38
CA GLY A 121 -8.61 -13.12 -0.35
C GLY A 121 -7.61 -12.35 0.52
N ALA A 122 -6.46 -11.99 -0.04
CA ALA A 122 -5.46 -11.15 0.61
C ALA A 122 -5.85 -9.65 0.55
N PHE A 123 -5.47 -8.91 1.59
CA PHE A 123 -5.75 -7.48 1.73
C PHE A 123 -5.14 -6.65 0.61
N ASP A 124 -3.85 -6.83 0.35
CA ASP A 124 -3.08 -6.04 -0.61
C ASP A 124 -3.57 -6.27 -2.04
N ASP A 125 -3.88 -7.52 -2.39
CA ASP A 125 -4.52 -7.87 -3.65
C ASP A 125 -5.88 -7.18 -3.80
N TRP A 126 -6.76 -7.25 -2.79
CA TRP A 126 -8.08 -6.61 -2.85
C TRP A 126 -7.98 -5.08 -2.93
N ALA A 127 -7.15 -4.47 -2.09
CA ALA A 127 -6.97 -3.02 -2.05
C ALA A 127 -6.43 -2.47 -3.38
N TYR A 128 -5.48 -3.17 -4.00
CA TYR A 128 -4.99 -2.81 -5.33
C TYR A 128 -6.03 -3.09 -6.41
N ASP A 129 -6.57 -4.31 -6.48
CA ASP A 129 -7.42 -4.70 -7.61
C ASP A 129 -8.75 -3.95 -7.67
N GLN A 130 -9.38 -3.72 -6.51
CA GLN A 130 -10.73 -3.16 -6.44
C GLN A 130 -10.73 -1.65 -6.20
N LEU A 131 -9.69 -1.11 -5.56
CA LEU A 131 -9.61 0.32 -5.26
C LEU A 131 -8.44 0.99 -5.98
N GLY A 132 -7.49 0.26 -6.56
CA GLY A 132 -6.26 0.81 -7.11
C GLY A 132 -5.42 1.55 -6.07
N VAL A 133 -5.39 1.03 -4.85
CA VAL A 133 -4.51 1.50 -3.76
C VAL A 133 -3.18 0.76 -3.86
N PHE A 134 -2.05 1.48 -3.85
CA PHE A 134 -0.73 0.86 -3.79
C PHE A 134 -0.49 0.27 -2.39
N ALA A 135 -1.00 -0.93 -2.18
CA ALA A 135 -0.89 -1.70 -0.95
C ALA A 135 0.30 -2.65 -0.99
N PHE A 136 1.08 -2.69 0.10
CA PHE A 136 2.10 -3.71 0.33
C PHE A 136 1.81 -4.48 1.62
N THR A 137 2.13 -5.77 1.63
CA THR A 137 2.31 -6.52 2.88
C THR A 137 3.78 -6.40 3.29
N VAL A 138 4.06 -5.99 4.53
CA VAL A 138 5.42 -5.89 5.06
C VAL A 138 5.60 -6.96 6.13
N GLU A 139 6.36 -8.00 5.79
CA GLU A 139 6.76 -9.05 6.71
C GLU A 139 7.91 -8.54 7.58
N ILE A 140 7.57 -8.09 8.78
CA ILE A 140 8.52 -7.52 9.74
C ILE A 140 9.38 -8.63 10.33
N TRP A 141 10.63 -8.30 10.61
CA TRP A 141 11.60 -9.14 11.31
C TRP A 141 12.10 -10.35 10.52
N ASP A 142 13.41 -10.55 10.56
CA ASP A 142 14.11 -11.63 9.88
C ASP A 142 15.25 -12.17 10.74
N MET A 143 14.94 -13.09 11.66
CA MET A 143 15.96 -13.78 12.45
C MET A 143 16.94 -14.54 11.55
N ILE A 144 16.46 -15.14 10.46
CA ILE A 144 17.28 -15.95 9.55
C ILE A 144 18.33 -15.05 8.88
N GLY A 145 17.92 -13.88 8.39
CA GLY A 145 18.83 -12.86 7.88
C GLY A 145 19.74 -12.26 8.97
N ALA A 146 19.24 -12.09 10.20
CA ALA A 146 20.05 -11.62 11.33
C ALA A 146 21.15 -12.60 11.73
N ALA A 147 20.93 -13.91 11.54
CA ALA A 147 21.94 -14.96 11.68
C ALA A 147 22.90 -15.06 10.48
N GLY A 148 22.78 -14.15 9.50
CA GLY A 148 23.68 -14.05 8.34
C GLY A 148 23.20 -14.79 7.09
N ILE A 149 22.01 -15.38 7.10
CA ILE A 149 21.47 -16.17 5.98
C ILE A 149 20.60 -15.25 5.10
N LYS A 150 21.27 -14.34 4.37
CA LYS A 150 20.60 -13.25 3.64
C LYS A 150 20.04 -13.64 2.27
N SER A 151 20.70 -14.57 1.57
CA SER A 151 20.30 -15.00 0.23
C SER A 151 19.64 -16.37 0.32
N ARG A 152 18.30 -16.40 0.24
CA ARG A 152 17.51 -17.63 0.36
C ARG A 152 16.19 -17.52 -0.38
N ASP A 153 15.62 -18.66 -0.74
CA ASP A 153 14.20 -18.75 -1.08
C ASP A 153 13.39 -18.69 0.22
N PHE A 154 12.52 -17.68 0.37
CA PHE A 154 11.80 -17.43 1.62
C PHE A 154 10.91 -18.60 2.06
N ILE A 155 10.31 -19.33 1.12
CA ILE A 155 9.41 -20.44 1.42
C ILE A 155 10.15 -21.77 1.35
N GLY A 156 11.02 -21.94 0.37
CA GLY A 156 11.84 -23.13 0.19
C GLY A 156 12.74 -23.38 1.39
N TRP A 157 13.42 -22.35 1.90
CA TRP A 157 14.29 -22.45 3.06
C TRP A 157 13.52 -22.92 4.31
N LEU A 158 12.27 -22.48 4.50
CA LEU A 158 11.44 -22.94 5.63
C LEU A 158 11.06 -24.43 5.54
N ARG A 159 11.13 -25.03 4.35
CA ARG A 159 10.86 -26.46 4.15
C ARG A 159 12.10 -27.31 4.29
N ASP A 160 13.20 -26.82 3.73
CA ASP A 160 14.44 -27.55 3.63
C ASP A 160 15.60 -26.55 3.55
N HIS A 161 16.56 -26.72 4.44
CA HIS A 161 17.77 -25.91 4.52
C HIS A 161 18.92 -26.75 5.08
N PRO A 162 20.18 -26.38 4.76
CA PRO A 162 21.35 -27.07 5.28
C PRO A 162 21.47 -26.95 6.80
N GLU A 163 21.98 -27.99 7.46
CA GLU A 163 22.25 -27.98 8.91
C GLU A 163 23.21 -26.85 9.33
N GLU A 164 24.09 -26.40 8.43
CA GLU A 164 24.97 -25.27 8.68
C GLU A 164 24.21 -23.97 8.96
N ASP A 165 23.00 -23.82 8.44
CA ASP A 165 22.15 -22.67 8.73
C ASP A 165 21.53 -22.77 10.14
N ASP A 166 21.16 -23.96 10.61
CA ASP A 166 20.75 -24.19 12.00
C ASP A 166 21.86 -23.82 12.99
N LEU A 167 23.10 -24.19 12.68
CA LEU A 167 24.27 -23.83 13.49
C LEU A 167 24.45 -22.30 13.58
N LYS A 168 24.19 -21.57 12.49
CA LYS A 168 24.22 -20.09 12.51
C LYS A 168 23.11 -19.51 13.38
N LEU A 169 21.90 -20.08 13.32
CA LEU A 169 20.78 -19.64 14.14
C LEU A 169 21.08 -19.84 15.63
N LEU A 170 21.62 -21.00 16.01
CA LEU A 170 22.04 -21.29 17.38
C LEU A 170 23.17 -20.35 17.83
N ALA A 171 24.20 -20.16 17.01
CA ALA A 171 25.29 -19.23 17.32
C ALA A 171 24.78 -17.78 17.48
N TRP A 172 23.85 -17.35 16.63
CA TRP A 172 23.19 -16.05 16.77
C TRP A 172 22.42 -15.97 18.09
N ASN A 173 21.62 -16.98 18.42
CA ASN A 173 20.90 -17.06 19.69
C ASN A 173 21.83 -16.97 20.89
N ASP A 174 22.91 -17.75 20.92
CA ASP A 174 23.87 -17.75 22.02
C ASP A 174 24.52 -16.37 22.21
N SER A 175 24.77 -15.66 21.10
CA SER A 175 25.34 -14.31 21.14
C SER A 175 24.35 -13.23 21.57
N GLN A 176 23.06 -13.35 21.21
CA GLN A 176 22.06 -12.29 21.38
C GLN A 176 21.15 -12.51 22.58
N LEU A 177 20.74 -13.75 22.84
CA LEU A 177 19.63 -14.10 23.73
C LEU A 177 20.01 -15.13 24.80
N GLY A 178 21.05 -15.93 24.58
CA GLY A 178 21.38 -17.07 25.44
C GLY A 178 20.18 -18.01 25.61
N GLU A 179 19.86 -18.37 26.86
CA GLU A 179 18.74 -19.28 27.17
C GLU A 179 17.35 -18.66 26.93
N ALA A 180 17.25 -17.36 26.63
CA ALA A 180 15.96 -16.70 26.42
C ALA A 180 15.31 -17.04 25.07
N GLY A 181 16.10 -17.37 24.05
CA GLY A 181 15.59 -17.72 22.71
C GLY A 181 15.55 -19.24 22.46
N PHE A 182 16.33 -20.03 23.20
CA PHE A 182 16.34 -21.48 23.11
C PHE A 182 16.39 -22.11 24.50
N VAL A 183 15.38 -22.91 24.82
CA VAL A 183 15.28 -23.62 26.10
C VAL A 183 15.89 -25.00 25.95
N SER A 184 16.92 -25.31 26.76
CA SER A 184 17.52 -26.65 26.81
C SER A 184 16.46 -27.73 27.03
N TRP A 185 16.51 -28.78 26.21
CA TRP A 185 15.61 -29.92 26.34
C TRP A 185 15.76 -30.58 27.70
N ARG A 186 14.62 -30.88 28.31
CA ARG A 186 14.57 -31.58 29.60
C ARG A 186 13.46 -32.64 29.61
N PRO A 187 13.65 -33.73 30.35
CA PRO A 187 12.59 -34.71 30.59
C PRO A 187 11.36 -34.07 31.25
N PHE A 188 10.18 -34.48 30.83
CA PHE A 188 8.89 -34.06 31.37
C PHE A 188 7.90 -35.22 31.35
N GLN A 189 7.15 -35.39 32.44
CA GLN A 189 6.10 -36.39 32.53
C GLN A 189 4.76 -35.76 32.11
N HIS A 190 4.37 -35.94 30.85
CA HIS A 190 3.10 -35.40 30.35
C HIS A 190 1.91 -36.23 30.88
N PRO A 191 0.84 -35.60 31.40
CA PRO A 191 -0.30 -36.32 31.99
C PRO A 191 -0.98 -37.34 31.05
N GLN A 192 -0.94 -37.09 29.74
CA GLN A 192 -1.55 -37.96 28.72
C GLN A 192 -0.55 -38.75 27.89
N LEU A 193 0.67 -38.25 27.70
CA LEU A 193 1.64 -38.81 26.75
C LEU A 193 2.73 -39.65 27.44
N GLY A 194 2.81 -39.57 28.76
CA GLY A 194 3.88 -40.21 29.51
C GLY A 194 5.20 -39.43 29.41
N PRO A 195 6.36 -40.10 29.45
CA PRO A 195 7.67 -39.45 29.34
C PRO A 195 7.86 -38.80 27.97
N VAL A 196 8.12 -37.49 27.96
CA VAL A 196 8.47 -36.69 26.78
C VAL A 196 9.62 -35.74 27.12
N GLU A 197 10.21 -35.08 26.13
CA GLU A 197 11.11 -33.95 26.35
C GLU A 197 10.41 -32.64 25.99
N ILE A 198 10.71 -31.57 26.73
CA ILE A 198 10.23 -30.21 26.44
C ILE A 198 11.42 -29.26 26.38
N GLY A 199 11.40 -28.34 25.42
CA GLY A 199 12.49 -27.42 25.13
C GLY A 199 12.40 -26.91 23.70
N GLY A 200 13.51 -26.41 23.19
CA GLY A 200 13.64 -25.88 21.83
C GLY A 200 13.45 -24.37 21.73
N TRP A 201 13.20 -23.91 20.51
CA TRP A 201 13.06 -22.50 20.18
C TRP A 201 11.86 -21.84 20.85
N VAL A 202 12.06 -20.65 21.42
CA VAL A 202 10.97 -19.77 21.86
C VAL A 202 10.45 -18.99 20.66
N GLU A 203 9.77 -19.67 19.75
CA GLU A 203 9.40 -19.16 18.41
C GLU A 203 8.75 -17.78 18.42
N ARG A 204 7.95 -17.46 19.45
CA ARG A 204 7.22 -16.20 19.55
C ARG A 204 8.15 -14.98 19.53
N TYR A 205 9.32 -15.08 20.15
CA TYR A 205 10.29 -13.99 20.33
C TYR A 205 11.61 -14.24 19.62
N THR A 206 11.68 -15.28 18.78
CA THR A 206 12.83 -15.57 17.93
C THR A 206 12.44 -15.49 16.47
N PHE A 207 11.55 -16.35 15.97
CA PHE A 207 11.14 -16.34 14.56
C PHE A 207 9.99 -15.36 14.30
N ARG A 208 8.94 -15.42 15.11
CA ARG A 208 7.68 -14.70 14.87
C ARG A 208 7.76 -13.21 15.14
N ASN A 209 8.57 -12.78 16.10
CA ASN A 209 8.72 -11.36 16.43
C ASN A 209 10.17 -11.10 16.80
N PRO A 210 10.65 -9.85 16.63
CA PRO A 210 11.96 -9.50 17.15
C PRO A 210 11.97 -9.70 18.67
N PRO A 211 13.10 -10.18 19.24
CA PRO A 211 13.32 -10.09 20.67
C PRO A 211 13.14 -8.65 21.16
N ALA A 212 12.67 -8.46 22.39
CA ALA A 212 12.31 -7.14 22.90
C ALA A 212 13.45 -6.10 22.78
N GLN A 213 14.71 -6.53 22.98
CA GLN A 213 15.89 -5.67 22.86
C GLN A 213 16.19 -5.20 21.42
N LEU A 214 15.66 -5.90 20.40
CA LEU A 214 15.82 -5.57 18.98
C LEU A 214 14.57 -4.92 18.37
N LEU A 215 13.48 -4.78 19.15
CA LEU A 215 12.20 -4.28 18.65
C LEU A 215 12.32 -2.89 18.02
N LEU A 216 12.90 -1.93 18.75
CA LEU A 216 13.05 -0.54 18.26
C LEU A 216 13.91 -0.47 16.98
N GLN A 217 15.05 -1.15 16.99
CA GLN A 217 15.94 -1.24 15.83
C GLN A 217 15.23 -1.86 14.61
N THR A 218 14.32 -2.81 14.83
CA THR A 218 13.56 -3.47 13.76
C THR A 218 12.50 -2.54 13.17
N ILE A 219 11.75 -1.81 14.00
CA ILE A 219 10.60 -1.00 13.56
C ILE A 219 10.98 0.39 13.02
N GLU A 220 12.13 0.95 13.40
CA GLU A 220 12.54 2.30 13.01
C GLU A 220 12.73 2.46 11.49
N PRO A 221 13.44 1.55 10.78
CA PRO A 221 13.52 1.61 9.32
C PRO A 221 12.16 1.43 8.64
N ILE A 222 11.30 0.56 9.18
CA ILE A 222 9.95 0.30 8.67
C ILE A 222 9.07 1.54 8.81
N THR A 223 9.18 2.25 9.93
CA THR A 223 8.50 3.53 10.15
C THR A 223 8.98 4.58 9.15
N THR A 224 10.28 4.60 8.83
CA THR A 224 10.84 5.50 7.82
C THR A 224 10.30 5.18 6.43
N PHE A 225 10.14 3.89 6.08
CA PHE A 225 9.47 3.48 4.85
C PHE A 225 8.00 3.89 4.84
N ALA A 226 7.27 3.73 5.93
CA ALA A 226 5.87 4.16 6.03
C ALA A 226 5.70 5.66 5.73
N LEU A 227 6.57 6.49 6.31
CA LEU A 227 6.58 7.94 6.06
C LEU A 227 6.99 8.27 4.62
N ALA A 228 7.92 7.52 4.03
CA ALA A 228 8.31 7.69 2.63
C ALA A 228 7.15 7.32 1.68
N HIS A 229 6.48 6.19 1.92
CA HIS A 229 5.32 5.73 1.15
C HIS A 229 4.15 6.71 1.25
N ALA A 230 3.89 7.28 2.43
CA ALA A 230 2.85 8.29 2.60
C ALA A 230 3.09 9.59 1.80
N ARG A 231 4.35 9.90 1.47
CA ARG A 231 4.72 11.15 0.76
C ARG A 231 4.60 11.05 -0.77
N VAL A 232 4.27 9.88 -1.31
CA VAL A 232 4.24 9.67 -2.77
C VAL A 232 2.89 10.04 -3.40
N GLY A 233 1.89 10.36 -2.58
CA GLY A 233 0.55 10.72 -3.04
C GLY A 233 0.51 11.85 -4.08
N PRO A 234 -0.59 11.98 -4.82
CA PRO A 234 -0.81 13.12 -5.69
C PRO A 234 -1.00 14.40 -4.87
N ARG A 235 -0.75 15.56 -5.48
CA ARG A 235 -0.90 16.86 -4.81
C ARG A 235 -1.45 17.88 -5.78
N LEU A 236 -2.67 18.33 -5.52
CA LEU A 236 -3.32 19.35 -6.33
C LEU A 236 -2.79 20.75 -5.98
N GLU A 237 -2.53 21.55 -6.99
CA GLU A 237 -2.12 22.95 -6.87
C GLU A 237 -2.87 23.80 -7.89
N LEU A 238 -3.18 25.04 -7.52
CA LEU A 238 -3.58 26.07 -8.46
C LEU A 238 -2.35 26.93 -8.77
N ARG A 239 -1.95 26.93 -10.03
CA ARG A 239 -0.83 27.68 -10.58
C ARG A 239 -1.36 28.72 -11.55
N HIS A 240 -0.62 29.82 -11.70
CA HIS A 240 -0.90 30.87 -12.68
C HIS A 240 -2.38 31.31 -12.69
N CYS A 241 -2.87 31.73 -11.51
CA CYS A 241 -4.20 32.30 -11.38
C CYS A 241 -4.11 33.80 -11.68
N THR A 242 -4.75 34.24 -12.75
CA THR A 242 -4.72 35.65 -13.20
C THR A 242 -6.14 36.14 -13.48
N ALA A 243 -6.35 37.43 -13.26
CA ALA A 243 -7.53 38.16 -13.69
C ALA A 243 -7.06 39.39 -14.47
N GLU A 244 -7.28 39.39 -15.78
CA GLU A 244 -6.88 40.45 -16.70
C GLU A 244 -8.10 41.27 -17.08
N ALA A 245 -8.06 42.59 -16.89
CA ALA A 245 -9.12 43.50 -17.32
C ALA A 245 -9.16 43.58 -18.86
N LEU A 246 -10.32 43.34 -19.45
CA LEU A 246 -10.57 43.48 -20.89
C LEU A 246 -11.28 44.81 -21.24
N GLY A 247 -11.67 45.59 -20.23
CA GLY A 247 -12.45 46.83 -20.36
C GLY A 247 -13.91 46.64 -19.96
N GLU A 248 -14.62 47.75 -19.68
CA GLU A 248 -16.06 47.76 -19.36
C GLU A 248 -16.49 46.78 -18.25
N ASP A 249 -15.71 46.72 -17.16
CA ASP A 249 -15.92 45.79 -16.03
C ASP A 249 -15.87 44.30 -16.42
N ILE A 250 -15.28 43.97 -17.58
CA ILE A 250 -15.08 42.61 -18.06
C ILE A 250 -13.66 42.15 -17.73
N PHE A 251 -13.55 40.94 -17.20
CA PHE A 251 -12.30 40.31 -16.82
C PHE A 251 -12.17 38.94 -17.49
N ARG A 252 -10.97 38.65 -18.02
CA ARG A 252 -10.54 37.30 -18.35
C ARG A 252 -9.86 36.70 -17.13
N VAL A 253 -10.40 35.60 -16.63
CA VAL A 253 -9.81 34.85 -15.51
C VAL A 253 -9.20 33.57 -16.05
N GLN A 254 -7.96 33.28 -15.68
CA GLN A 254 -7.27 32.05 -16.06
C GLN A 254 -6.73 31.35 -14.82
N ALA A 255 -6.72 30.03 -14.86
CA ALA A 255 -6.06 29.21 -13.85
C ALA A 255 -5.46 27.96 -14.49
N ILE A 256 -4.37 27.46 -13.90
CA ILE A 256 -3.79 26.17 -14.22
C ILE A 256 -3.93 25.29 -12.99
N VAL A 257 -4.75 24.25 -13.08
CA VAL A 257 -4.75 23.17 -12.09
C VAL A 257 -3.57 22.26 -12.40
N ALA A 258 -2.74 21.96 -11.41
CA ALA A 258 -1.56 21.14 -11.57
C ALA A 258 -1.54 19.99 -10.56
N ASN A 259 -1.02 18.84 -10.97
CA ASN A 259 -0.56 17.81 -10.04
C ASN A 259 0.95 17.94 -9.83
N SER A 260 1.36 18.30 -8.62
CA SER A 260 2.78 18.36 -8.22
C SER A 260 3.24 17.13 -7.44
N GLY A 261 2.36 16.13 -7.27
CA GLY A 261 2.65 14.88 -6.58
C GLY A 261 3.46 13.87 -7.40
N TYR A 262 3.80 12.74 -6.78
CA TYR A 262 4.47 11.65 -7.49
C TYR A 262 3.46 10.76 -8.21
N LEU A 263 2.41 10.32 -7.51
CA LEU A 263 1.30 9.60 -8.13
C LEU A 263 0.40 10.53 -8.98
N PRO A 264 -0.30 9.99 -9.99
CA PRO A 264 -1.37 10.72 -10.69
C PRO A 264 -2.55 11.02 -9.77
N THR A 265 -3.42 11.97 -10.13
CA THR A 265 -4.57 12.38 -9.29
C THR A 265 -5.61 11.26 -9.11
N TYR A 266 -5.57 10.24 -9.97
CA TYR A 266 -6.36 9.02 -9.83
C TYR A 266 -5.67 7.92 -9.01
N GLY A 267 -4.43 8.12 -8.58
CA GLY A 267 -3.65 7.18 -7.77
C GLY A 267 -2.89 6.14 -8.61
N SER A 268 -3.59 5.25 -9.32
CA SER A 268 -3.01 4.14 -10.09
C SER A 268 -3.81 3.84 -11.36
N ARG A 269 -3.19 3.30 -12.42
CA ARG A 269 -3.91 2.92 -13.64
C ARG A 269 -5.08 1.99 -13.32
N ARG A 270 -4.89 1.06 -12.38
CA ARG A 270 -5.96 0.18 -11.90
C ARG A 270 -7.15 0.94 -11.33
N ALA A 271 -6.93 2.00 -10.55
CA ALA A 271 -8.00 2.84 -10.03
C ALA A 271 -8.80 3.53 -11.14
N ALA A 272 -8.14 3.93 -12.23
CA ALA A 272 -8.82 4.52 -13.39
C ALA A 272 -9.66 3.47 -14.14
N GLU A 273 -9.13 2.26 -14.35
CA GLU A 273 -9.83 1.16 -15.03
C GLU A 273 -11.13 0.73 -14.31
N VAL A 274 -11.09 0.65 -12.98
CA VAL A 274 -12.25 0.24 -12.17
C VAL A 274 -13.16 1.40 -11.78
N GLY A 275 -12.83 2.64 -12.20
CA GLY A 275 -13.62 3.83 -11.89
C GLY A 275 -13.64 4.18 -10.40
N ALA A 276 -12.57 3.88 -9.66
CA ALA A 276 -12.50 4.08 -8.20
C ALA A 276 -12.53 5.56 -7.77
N VAL A 277 -12.24 6.48 -8.69
CA VAL A 277 -12.20 7.93 -8.41
C VAL A 277 -12.87 8.78 -9.47
N ARG A 278 -13.49 9.88 -9.02
CA ARG A 278 -14.11 10.90 -9.85
C ARG A 278 -13.07 11.86 -10.46
N PRO A 279 -13.38 12.51 -11.60
CA PRO A 279 -12.57 13.60 -12.13
C PRO A 279 -12.34 14.74 -11.12
N ILE A 280 -11.33 15.56 -11.39
CA ILE A 280 -11.06 16.78 -10.63
C ILE A 280 -12.19 17.79 -10.91
N GLU A 281 -12.83 18.27 -9.85
CA GLU A 281 -13.90 19.28 -9.90
C GLU A 281 -13.30 20.66 -9.62
N VAL A 282 -13.49 21.62 -10.52
CA VAL A 282 -13.04 23.01 -10.38
C VAL A 282 -14.26 23.93 -10.26
N ALA A 283 -14.27 24.75 -9.21
CA ALA A 283 -15.31 25.70 -8.88
C ALA A 283 -14.80 27.14 -9.01
N LEU A 284 -15.62 28.02 -9.58
CA LEU A 284 -15.41 29.46 -9.62
C LEU A 284 -16.46 30.14 -8.72
N GLY A 285 -16.03 30.73 -7.61
CA GLY A 285 -16.83 31.58 -6.75
C GLY A 285 -16.79 33.03 -7.23
N LEU A 286 -17.96 33.58 -7.57
CA LEU A 286 -18.10 34.95 -8.06
C LEU A 286 -18.33 35.96 -6.91
N PRO A 287 -17.79 37.19 -7.02
CA PRO A 287 -18.15 38.26 -6.10
C PRO A 287 -19.60 38.73 -6.31
N PRO A 288 -20.22 39.39 -5.31
CA PRO A 288 -21.54 39.99 -5.48
C PRO A 288 -21.62 40.95 -6.68
N GLY A 289 -22.70 40.86 -7.45
CA GLY A 289 -22.89 41.70 -8.65
C GLY A 289 -22.10 41.25 -9.88
N ALA A 290 -21.34 40.16 -9.80
CA ALA A 290 -20.69 39.57 -10.96
C ALA A 290 -21.62 38.64 -11.76
N ALA A 291 -21.39 38.57 -13.07
CA ALA A 291 -22.07 37.69 -13.99
C ALA A 291 -21.05 36.94 -14.85
N LEU A 292 -21.20 35.62 -14.95
CA LEU A 292 -20.40 34.80 -15.85
C LEU A 292 -20.84 35.03 -17.30
N LEU A 293 -19.89 35.33 -18.18
CA LEU A 293 -20.15 35.53 -19.61
C LEU A 293 -19.78 34.28 -20.41
N THR A 294 -18.63 33.65 -20.11
CA THR A 294 -18.17 32.40 -20.74
C THR A 294 -17.53 31.47 -19.72
N GLY A 295 -17.70 30.16 -19.93
CA GLY A 295 -17.23 29.09 -19.05
C GLY A 295 -18.34 28.59 -18.12
N GLU A 296 -17.95 27.78 -17.13
CA GLU A 296 -18.88 27.17 -16.17
C GLU A 296 -18.42 27.46 -14.74
N LEU A 297 -19.38 27.67 -13.82
CA LEU A 297 -19.08 27.86 -12.39
C LEU A 297 -18.52 26.59 -11.74
N MET A 298 -18.90 25.42 -12.25
CA MET A 298 -18.42 24.11 -11.80
C MET A 298 -18.09 23.31 -13.04
N GLN A 299 -16.86 22.81 -13.17
CA GLN A 299 -16.46 22.01 -14.32
C GLN A 299 -15.50 20.87 -13.93
N ALA A 300 -15.58 19.77 -14.66
CA ALA A 300 -14.69 18.62 -14.50
C ALA A 300 -13.54 18.71 -15.49
N VAL A 301 -12.28 18.60 -15.03
CA VAL A 301 -11.08 18.71 -15.87
C VAL A 301 -10.38 17.37 -16.11
N GLY A 302 -11.10 16.26 -15.91
CA GLY A 302 -10.54 14.92 -16.04
C GLY A 302 -9.58 14.57 -14.92
N GLN A 303 -8.47 13.93 -15.24
CA GLN A 303 -7.41 13.58 -14.30
C GLN A 303 -6.06 14.12 -14.79
N LEU A 304 -5.14 14.30 -13.86
CA LEU A 304 -3.79 14.79 -14.13
C LEU A 304 -2.75 13.74 -13.79
N GLU A 305 -1.77 13.58 -14.67
CA GLU A 305 -0.68 12.64 -14.49
C GLU A 305 0.29 13.08 -13.38
N GLY A 306 1.04 12.12 -12.83
CA GLY A 306 2.08 12.35 -11.82
C GLY A 306 3.49 12.11 -12.36
N ARG A 307 4.50 12.28 -11.52
CA ARG A 307 5.90 11.94 -11.87
C ARG A 307 6.11 10.44 -12.10
N ALA A 308 5.31 9.56 -11.50
CA ALA A 308 5.44 8.11 -11.61
C ALA A 308 5.30 7.61 -13.06
N ASN A 309 4.56 8.33 -13.90
CA ASN A 309 4.18 7.94 -15.26
C ASN A 309 5.07 8.59 -16.34
N LYS A 310 6.26 9.07 -15.95
CA LYS A 310 7.22 9.75 -16.85
C LYS A 310 8.37 8.83 -17.24
N ARG A 311 8.04 7.76 -17.96
CA ARG A 311 8.97 6.66 -18.29
C ARG A 311 9.16 6.45 -19.80
N GLU A 312 8.97 7.50 -20.60
CA GLU A 312 9.15 7.40 -22.06
C GLU A 312 10.60 7.04 -22.43
N LEU A 313 10.75 6.09 -23.37
CA LEU A 313 12.05 5.58 -23.81
C LEU A 313 12.74 6.51 -24.81
N TRP A 314 11.98 7.22 -25.63
CA TRP A 314 12.49 7.98 -26.78
C TRP A 314 12.12 9.45 -26.67
N GLY A 315 13.10 10.27 -26.25
CA GLY A 315 12.95 11.71 -26.11
C GLY A 315 12.28 12.13 -24.81
N SER A 316 12.69 13.28 -24.28
CA SER A 316 11.99 13.94 -23.18
C SER A 316 10.78 14.66 -23.74
N ASN A 317 9.74 13.91 -24.11
CA ASN A 317 8.43 14.52 -24.22
C ASN A 317 8.10 14.96 -22.78
N TYR A 318 7.94 16.25 -22.57
CA TYR A 318 7.49 16.81 -21.29
C TYR A 318 5.99 17.10 -21.44
N PRO A 319 5.12 16.08 -21.53
CA PRO A 319 3.72 16.33 -21.72
C PRO A 319 3.21 17.16 -20.54
N THR A 320 2.40 18.16 -20.86
CA THR A 320 1.70 19.00 -19.89
C THR A 320 0.44 18.30 -19.36
N ASP A 321 0.38 16.98 -19.42
CA ASP A 321 -0.71 16.11 -18.93
C ASP A 321 -0.88 16.13 -17.40
N HIS A 322 0.07 16.74 -16.68
CA HIS A 322 -0.02 17.06 -15.27
C HIS A 322 -0.64 18.44 -15.02
N LEU A 323 -1.05 19.15 -16.07
CA LEU A 323 -1.67 20.48 -16.05
C LEU A 323 -3.03 20.46 -16.77
N ALA A 324 -4.00 21.17 -16.21
CA ALA A 324 -5.24 21.54 -16.89
C ALA A 324 -5.41 23.06 -16.85
N ARG A 325 -5.55 23.68 -18.02
CA ARG A 325 -5.82 25.11 -18.14
C ARG A 325 -7.33 25.35 -18.17
N LEU A 326 -7.76 26.33 -17.39
CA LEU A 326 -9.13 26.83 -17.36
C LEU A 326 -9.14 28.32 -17.71
N GLU A 327 -10.22 28.75 -18.36
CA GLU A 327 -10.44 30.14 -18.72
C GLU A 327 -11.91 30.49 -18.57
N TRP A 328 -12.17 31.65 -17.98
CA TRP A 328 -13.49 32.24 -17.84
C TRP A 328 -13.46 33.69 -18.32
N THR A 329 -14.61 34.17 -18.77
CA THR A 329 -14.84 35.60 -18.95
C THR A 329 -16.02 35.96 -18.06
N LEU A 330 -15.87 37.00 -17.26
CA LEU A 330 -16.90 37.47 -16.35
C LEU A 330 -17.00 38.99 -16.39
N ARG A 331 -18.20 39.51 -16.12
CA ARG A 331 -18.43 40.92 -15.81
C ARG A 331 -18.53 41.07 -14.30
N ALA A 332 -17.81 41.99 -13.69
CA ALA A 332 -17.85 42.20 -12.25
C ALA A 332 -17.37 43.60 -11.86
N PRO A 333 -17.84 44.16 -10.74
CA PRO A 333 -17.31 45.41 -10.22
C PRO A 333 -15.81 45.31 -9.91
N THR A 334 -15.04 46.34 -10.29
CA THR A 334 -13.63 46.49 -9.86
C THR A 334 -13.53 46.45 -8.33
N GLY A 335 -12.50 45.78 -7.82
CA GLY A 335 -12.30 45.51 -6.39
C GLY A 335 -13.07 44.29 -5.87
N GLY A 336 -13.88 43.64 -6.71
CA GLY A 336 -14.49 42.35 -6.38
C GLY A 336 -13.45 41.25 -6.17
N ALA A 337 -13.68 40.34 -5.23
CA ALA A 337 -12.81 39.19 -5.02
C ALA A 337 -13.49 37.90 -5.48
N LEU A 338 -12.85 37.16 -6.37
CA LEU A 338 -13.29 35.84 -6.83
C LEU A 338 -12.47 34.74 -6.16
N THR A 339 -13.04 33.54 -6.08
CA THR A 339 -12.32 32.34 -5.62
C THR A 339 -12.32 31.27 -6.70
N ILE A 340 -11.22 30.53 -6.81
CA ILE A 340 -11.11 29.34 -7.63
C ILE A 340 -10.74 28.21 -6.67
N SER A 341 -11.50 27.11 -6.67
CA SER A 341 -11.12 25.91 -5.92
C SER A 341 -11.12 24.68 -6.82
N ALA A 342 -10.14 23.81 -6.64
CA ALA A 342 -10.04 22.54 -7.34
C ALA A 342 -10.04 21.42 -6.30
N HIS A 343 -10.83 20.37 -6.53
CA HIS A 343 -11.03 19.26 -5.61
C HIS A 343 -10.81 17.94 -6.33
N ALA A 344 -9.99 17.07 -5.74
CA ALA A 344 -9.74 15.72 -6.22
C ALA A 344 -9.80 14.75 -5.04
N GLN A 345 -10.43 13.59 -5.20
CA GLN A 345 -10.60 12.64 -4.10
C GLN A 345 -9.25 12.24 -3.49
N ARG A 346 -8.24 11.93 -4.31
CA ARG A 346 -6.90 11.51 -3.83
C ARG A 346 -5.87 12.62 -3.70
N ALA A 347 -6.02 13.72 -4.44
CA ALA A 347 -5.03 14.80 -4.48
C ALA A 347 -5.37 16.00 -3.57
N GLY A 348 -6.49 15.92 -2.84
CA GLY A 348 -6.94 16.94 -1.91
C GLY A 348 -7.61 18.13 -2.60
N CYS A 349 -7.50 19.30 -1.97
CA CYS A 349 -8.10 20.54 -2.46
C CYS A 349 -7.03 21.64 -2.56
N ALA A 350 -7.14 22.46 -3.60
CA ALA A 350 -6.38 23.70 -3.75
C ALA A 350 -7.35 24.86 -3.99
N ALA A 351 -7.11 26.01 -3.37
CA ALA A 351 -7.93 27.20 -3.57
C ALA A 351 -7.06 28.46 -3.74
N ALA A 352 -7.52 29.37 -4.59
CA ALA A 352 -6.91 30.67 -4.84
C ALA A 352 -7.99 31.76 -4.76
N ARG A 353 -7.61 32.95 -4.29
CA ARG A 353 -8.44 34.15 -4.30
C ARG A 353 -7.78 35.17 -5.20
N LEU A 354 -8.53 35.75 -6.13
CA LEU A 354 -8.05 36.82 -7.01
C LEU A 354 -8.88 38.08 -6.77
N GLU A 355 -8.21 39.22 -6.74
CA GLU A 355 -8.86 40.53 -6.74
C GLU A 355 -8.96 41.03 -8.19
N LEU A 356 -10.12 41.58 -8.54
CA LEU A 356 -10.39 42.14 -9.85
C LEU A 356 -9.92 43.59 -9.89
N GLY A 357 -8.70 43.80 -10.36
CA GLY A 357 -7.99 45.09 -10.35
C GLY A 357 -8.29 46.02 -11.52
#